data_AF-A0A699ZU14-F1
#
_entry.id   AF-A0A699ZU14-F1
#
_cell.length_a   1.000
_cell.length_b   1.000
_cell.length_c   1.000
_cell.angle_alpha   90.00
_cell.angle_beta   90.00
_cell.angle_gamma   90.00
#
_symmetry.space_group_name_H-M   'P 1'
#
loop_
_entity.id
_entity.type
_entity.pdbx_description
1 polymer ?
#
loop_
_entity_poly.entity_id
_entity_poly.type
_entity_poly.pdbx_seq_one_letter_code
_entity_poly.pdbx_strand_id
1 'polypeptide(L)'
;VLDKNICKVVAAEYDILVLDKAEETVAEKGKKRTEFLTDEDIDDLTPRPPVVTVMGHVDHGKTSLLDYIRKKRVAAGEAGGITQVTDLAIIIVAADDGVRPQTREAVAHAQAAGVPILVAINKVDKAGADVERVKQELLELNLVAEEWGGSTPMVAVSAKKGTGIPDLLQAVTWMAEEQSLQANAKRAAQGTIIESHLDRK
;
A
#
# COMPACT_ATOMS: atom_id res chain seq x y z
N VAL A 1 1.82 13.13 -20.86
CA VAL A 1 2.62 13.87 -19.86
C VAL A 1 1.96 15.21 -19.70
N LEU A 2 1.32 15.47 -18.55
CA LEU A 2 0.77 16.79 -18.25
C LEU A 2 1.94 17.73 -17.95
N ASP A 3 1.98 18.88 -18.62
CA ASP A 3 3.00 19.89 -18.43
C ASP A 3 2.85 20.51 -17.02
N LYS A 4 3.97 20.72 -16.33
CA LYS A 4 4.02 21.28 -14.96
C LYS A 4 3.28 22.62 -14.86
N ASN A 5 3.26 23.40 -15.95
CA ASN A 5 2.56 24.67 -16.01
C ASN A 5 1.03 24.48 -16.03
N ILE A 6 0.52 23.45 -16.69
CA ILE A 6 -0.93 23.15 -16.72
C ILE A 6 -1.43 22.80 -15.32
N CYS A 7 -0.67 21.98 -14.58
CA CYS A 7 -1.02 21.64 -13.19
C CYS A 7 -1.08 22.88 -12.29
N LYS A 8 -0.21 23.87 -12.50
CA LYS A 8 -0.22 25.13 -11.75
C LYS A 8 -1.42 26.02 -12.08
N VAL A 9 -1.77 26.14 -13.35
CA VAL A 9 -2.92 26.96 -13.78
C VAL A 9 -4.21 26.38 -13.23
N VAL A 10 -4.39 25.06 -13.33
CA VAL A 10 -5.58 24.39 -12.78
C VAL A 10 -5.63 24.54 -11.27
N ALA A 11 -4.52 24.32 -10.57
CA ALA A 11 -4.49 24.46 -9.11
C ALA A 11 -4.81 25.90 -8.64
N ALA A 12 -4.31 26.91 -9.36
CA ALA A 12 -4.60 28.31 -9.06
C ALA A 12 -6.09 28.67 -9.21
N GLU A 13 -6.80 28.04 -10.15
CA GLU A 13 -8.25 28.25 -10.33
C GLU A 13 -9.09 27.77 -9.13
N TYR A 14 -8.54 26.85 -8.33
CA TYR A 14 -9.14 26.33 -7.10
C TYR A 14 -8.48 26.89 -5.83
N ASP A 15 -7.66 27.94 -5.94
CA ASP A 15 -6.92 28.55 -4.83
C ASP A 15 -5.95 27.58 -4.12
N ILE A 16 -5.46 26.58 -4.85
CA ILE A 16 -4.52 25.55 -4.38
C ILE A 16 -3.09 25.98 -4.71
N LEU A 17 -2.25 26.13 -3.67
CA LEU A 17 -0.83 26.44 -3.82
C LEU A 17 -0.04 25.23 -4.34
N VAL A 18 0.69 25.42 -5.45
CA VAL A 18 1.60 24.40 -6.02
C VAL A 18 3.04 24.69 -5.62
N LEU A 19 3.64 23.80 -4.84
CA LEU A 19 5.05 23.90 -4.41
C LEU A 19 5.98 23.29 -5.47
N ASP A 20 6.80 24.13 -6.09
CA ASP A 20 7.87 23.70 -6.99
C ASP A 20 9.12 23.34 -6.18
N LYS A 21 9.59 22.09 -6.31
CA LYS A 21 10.88 21.67 -5.74
C LYS A 21 12.01 22.48 -6.40
N ALA A 22 12.67 23.36 -5.63
CA ALA A 22 14.04 23.76 -5.93
C ALA A 22 14.99 22.61 -5.57
N GLU A 23 16.12 22.51 -6.27
CA GLU A 23 17.13 21.46 -6.09
C GLU A 23 17.78 21.55 -4.71
N GLU A 24 17.60 20.52 -3.88
CA GLU A 24 18.29 20.39 -2.58
C GLU A 24 19.12 19.10 -2.51
N THR A 25 20.26 19.22 -1.82
CA THR A 25 21.42 18.35 -1.92
C THR A 25 21.30 17.07 -1.09
N VAL A 26 22.13 16.09 -1.47
CA VAL A 26 22.11 14.66 -1.06
C VAL A 26 22.15 14.41 0.46
N ALA A 27 22.48 15.41 1.28
CA ALA A 27 22.60 15.28 2.74
C ALA A 27 21.26 15.21 3.49
N GLU A 28 20.14 15.60 2.88
CA GLU A 28 18.81 15.59 3.52
C GLU A 28 17.99 14.32 3.26
N LYS A 29 18.55 13.31 2.59
CA LYS A 29 17.84 12.05 2.26
C LYS A 29 17.34 11.24 3.47
N GLY A 30 17.73 11.60 4.69
CA GLY A 30 17.39 10.88 5.93
C GLY A 30 16.27 11.48 6.77
N LYS A 31 15.80 12.71 6.50
CA LYS A 31 14.61 13.23 7.19
C LYS A 31 13.38 12.78 6.42
N LYS A 32 12.66 11.80 6.98
CA LYS A 32 11.33 11.41 6.53
C LYS A 32 10.50 12.67 6.28
N ARG A 33 9.91 12.78 5.08
CA ARG A 33 8.96 13.83 4.71
C ARG A 33 7.60 13.52 5.36
N THR A 34 7.61 13.32 6.67
CA THR A 34 6.47 12.96 7.54
C THR A 34 5.86 14.17 8.24
N GLU A 35 6.43 15.36 8.10
CA GLU A 35 5.86 16.58 8.67
C GLU A 35 4.84 17.19 7.69
N PHE A 36 3.74 16.45 7.48
CA PHE A 36 2.52 17.01 6.91
C PHE A 36 1.75 17.84 7.93
N LEU A 37 2.11 17.70 9.21
CA LEU A 37 1.44 18.28 10.36
C LEU A 37 2.40 19.28 11.01
N THR A 38 1.92 20.49 11.28
CA THR A 38 2.64 21.49 12.08
C THR A 38 2.25 21.34 13.56
N ASP A 39 2.99 21.96 14.48
CA ASP A 39 2.63 21.98 15.90
C ASP A 39 1.20 22.56 16.14
N GLU A 40 0.70 23.36 15.20
CA GLU A 40 -0.66 23.92 15.21
C GLU A 40 -1.75 22.89 14.89
N ASP A 41 -1.41 21.79 14.21
CA ASP A 41 -2.36 20.75 13.82
C ASP A 41 -2.67 19.77 14.95
N ILE A 42 -1.85 19.74 16.03
CA ILE A 42 -1.88 18.71 17.09
C ILE A 42 -3.26 18.59 17.74
N ASP A 43 -3.92 19.71 18.01
CA ASP A 43 -5.24 19.75 18.67
C ASP A 43 -6.39 19.27 17.76
N ASP A 44 -6.18 19.27 16.44
CA ASP A 44 -7.18 18.91 15.44
C ASP A 44 -6.95 17.53 14.81
N LEU A 45 -5.96 16.76 15.32
CA LEU A 45 -5.67 15.42 14.83
C LEU A 45 -6.77 14.43 15.23
N THR A 46 -7.34 13.80 14.21
CA THR A 46 -8.34 12.74 14.37
C THR A 46 -7.84 11.44 13.76
N PRO A 47 -8.19 10.27 14.33
CA PRO A 47 -7.87 8.98 13.74
C PRO A 47 -8.45 8.87 12.32
N ARG A 48 -7.65 8.35 11.39
CA ARG A 48 -8.10 8.14 10.01
C ARG A 48 -7.97 6.68 9.58
N PRO A 49 -8.79 6.23 8.61
CA PRO A 49 -8.62 4.91 8.02
C PRO A 49 -7.24 4.76 7.33
N PRO A 50 -6.65 3.54 7.34
CA PRO A 50 -5.41 3.26 6.63
C PRO A 50 -5.63 3.20 5.12
N VAL A 51 -4.67 3.75 4.36
CA VAL A 51 -4.57 3.58 2.91
C VAL A 51 -3.67 2.39 2.63
N VAL A 52 -4.29 1.31 2.16
CA VAL A 52 -3.63 0.03 1.90
C VAL A 52 -3.44 -0.17 0.41
N THR A 53 -2.23 -0.51 -0.01
CA THR A 53 -1.94 -0.93 -1.39
C THR A 53 -1.72 -2.42 -1.48
N VAL A 54 -2.24 -3.03 -2.54
CA VAL A 54 -2.10 -4.46 -2.83
C VAL A 54 -1.16 -4.64 -4.02
N MET A 55 -0.07 -5.38 -3.83
CA MET A 55 0.96 -5.65 -4.85
C MET A 55 1.23 -7.14 -4.99
N GLY A 56 1.93 -7.52 -6.05
CA GLY A 56 2.33 -8.90 -6.32
C GLY A 56 2.35 -9.22 -7.82
N HIS A 57 2.80 -10.42 -8.16
CA HIS A 57 2.88 -10.88 -9.55
C HIS A 57 1.49 -11.00 -10.21
N VAL A 58 1.45 -10.95 -11.54
CA VAL A 58 0.26 -11.30 -12.34
C VAL A 58 -0.23 -12.70 -11.95
N ASP A 59 -1.55 -12.91 -11.97
CA ASP A 59 -2.20 -14.18 -11.62
C ASP A 59 -2.01 -14.69 -10.18
N HIS A 60 -1.35 -13.94 -9.28
CA HIS A 60 -1.32 -14.27 -7.85
C HIS A 60 -2.66 -14.04 -7.14
N GLY A 61 -3.68 -13.53 -7.84
CA GLY A 61 -5.04 -13.37 -7.34
C GLY A 61 -5.31 -12.04 -6.64
N LYS A 62 -4.61 -10.96 -7.05
CA LYS A 62 -4.84 -9.58 -6.58
C LYS A 62 -6.30 -9.16 -6.76
N THR A 63 -6.78 -9.23 -8.00
CA THR A 63 -8.15 -8.87 -8.36
C THR A 63 -9.17 -9.77 -7.68
N SER A 64 -8.88 -11.07 -7.54
CA SER A 64 -9.77 -12.00 -6.83
C SER A 64 -9.88 -11.68 -5.34
N LEU A 65 -8.77 -11.29 -4.70
CA LEU A 65 -8.76 -10.88 -3.29
C LEU A 65 -9.55 -9.58 -3.12
N LEU A 66 -9.29 -8.59 -3.98
CA LEU A 66 -10.04 -7.33 -3.98
C LEU A 66 -11.52 -7.57 -4.25
N ASP A 67 -11.89 -8.42 -5.21
CA ASP A 67 -13.28 -8.76 -5.50
C ASP A 67 -13.97 -9.45 -4.33
N TYR A 68 -13.29 -10.34 -3.62
CA TYR A 68 -13.86 -10.97 -2.42
C TYR A 68 -14.14 -9.92 -1.33
N ILE A 69 -13.18 -9.02 -1.07
CA ILE A 69 -13.34 -7.94 -0.09
C ILE A 69 -14.45 -6.97 -0.55
N ARG A 70 -14.47 -6.59 -1.82
CA ARG A 70 -15.43 -5.65 -2.40
C ARG A 70 -16.86 -6.18 -2.46
N LYS A 71 -17.05 -7.51 -2.66
CA LYS A 71 -18.37 -8.14 -2.57
C LYS A 71 -19.01 -8.00 -1.18
N LYS A 72 -18.23 -7.65 -0.15
CA LYS A 72 -18.73 -7.27 1.19
C LYS A 72 -19.08 -5.77 1.34
N ARG A 73 -18.59 -4.86 0.47
CA ARG A 73 -19.10 -3.50 0.10
C ARG A 73 -17.98 -2.67 -0.59
N VAL A 74 -18.39 -1.87 -1.60
CA VAL A 74 -17.71 -0.74 -2.32
C VAL A 74 -16.86 -1.05 -3.59
N ALA A 75 -16.97 -0.12 -4.57
CA ALA A 75 -16.43 -0.03 -5.94
C ALA A 75 -14.89 -0.14 -6.02
N ALA A 76 -14.18 -0.70 -7.02
CA ALA A 76 -14.22 -0.81 -8.49
C ALA A 76 -13.18 0.11 -9.15
N GLY A 77 -11.91 -0.32 -9.13
CA GLY A 77 -10.82 0.27 -9.90
C GLY A 77 -9.46 -0.28 -9.42
N GLU A 78 -8.72 -0.96 -10.29
CA GLU A 78 -7.29 -1.27 -10.06
C GLU A 78 -6.48 -0.22 -10.84
N ALA A 79 -5.75 0.62 -10.12
CA ALA A 79 -4.85 1.62 -10.69
C ALA A 79 -3.39 1.17 -10.51
N GLY A 80 -2.64 1.14 -11.61
CA GLY A 80 -1.22 0.83 -11.61
C GLY A 80 -0.38 2.02 -11.16
N GLY A 81 0.42 1.81 -10.11
CA GLY A 81 1.44 2.75 -9.62
C GLY A 81 1.05 3.44 -8.32
N ILE A 82 1.18 2.74 -7.19
CA ILE A 82 0.83 3.31 -5.88
C ILE A 82 1.95 3.01 -4.90
N THR A 83 2.79 4.01 -4.65
CA THR A 83 3.92 3.80 -3.75
C THR A 83 4.35 5.04 -2.99
N GLN A 84 3.62 6.15 -3.11
CA GLN A 84 3.96 7.39 -2.41
C GLN A 84 2.91 7.80 -1.37
N VAL A 85 1.77 7.11 -1.29
CA VAL A 85 0.60 7.51 -0.47
C VAL A 85 -0.04 6.31 0.20
N THR A 86 0.77 5.46 0.80
CA THR A 86 0.32 4.18 1.35
C THR A 86 0.85 4.03 2.76
N ASP A 87 -0.05 3.74 3.70
CA ASP A 87 0.32 3.48 5.09
C ASP A 87 0.77 2.03 5.28
N LEU A 88 0.30 1.13 4.41
CA LEU A 88 0.57 -0.30 4.47
C LEU A 88 0.55 -0.93 3.08
N ALA A 89 1.42 -1.91 2.87
CA ALA A 89 1.52 -2.70 1.65
C ALA A 89 1.16 -4.17 1.91
N ILE A 90 0.17 -4.69 1.20
CA ILE A 90 -0.12 -6.13 1.12
C ILE A 90 0.62 -6.72 -0.08
N ILE A 91 1.58 -7.61 0.18
CA ILE A 91 2.28 -8.36 -0.86
C ILE A 91 1.60 -9.73 -1.04
N ILE A 92 1.00 -9.95 -2.20
CA ILE A 92 0.33 -11.21 -2.54
C ILE A 92 1.29 -12.15 -3.25
N VAL A 93 1.50 -13.32 -2.66
CA VAL A 93 2.33 -14.40 -3.23
C VAL A 93 1.51 -15.66 -3.34
N ALA A 94 1.48 -16.29 -4.51
CA ALA A 94 0.73 -17.51 -4.70
C ALA A 94 1.51 -18.71 -4.12
N ALA A 95 0.86 -19.55 -3.30
CA ALA A 95 1.47 -20.71 -2.66
C ALA A 95 1.92 -21.79 -3.67
N ASP A 96 1.27 -21.88 -4.83
CA ASP A 96 1.63 -22.80 -5.91
C ASP A 96 2.74 -22.27 -6.82
N ASP A 97 2.95 -20.95 -6.87
CA ASP A 97 3.90 -20.31 -7.79
C ASP A 97 5.19 -19.86 -7.06
N GLY A 98 5.03 -19.22 -5.91
CA GLY A 98 6.11 -18.65 -5.10
C GLY A 98 6.50 -17.24 -5.49
N VAL A 99 7.70 -16.83 -5.08
CA VAL A 99 8.25 -15.50 -5.35
C VAL A 99 8.65 -15.39 -6.82
N ARG A 100 8.18 -14.33 -7.46
CA ARG A 100 8.45 -14.00 -8.88
C ARG A 100 9.15 -12.65 -9.00
N PRO A 101 9.75 -12.30 -10.15
CA PRO A 101 10.46 -11.03 -10.33
C PRO A 101 9.63 -9.80 -9.92
N GLN A 102 8.36 -9.74 -10.32
CA GLN A 102 7.44 -8.66 -9.94
C GLN A 102 7.14 -8.62 -8.43
N THR A 103 7.15 -9.77 -7.74
CA THR A 103 7.05 -9.81 -6.28
C THR A 103 8.28 -9.16 -5.64
N ARG A 104 9.48 -9.46 -6.16
CA ARG A 104 10.73 -8.86 -5.67
C ARG A 104 10.74 -7.35 -5.88
N GLU A 105 10.28 -6.89 -7.05
CA GLU A 105 10.12 -5.46 -7.35
C GLU A 105 9.13 -4.80 -6.39
N ALA A 106 7.97 -5.42 -6.14
CA ALA A 106 6.97 -4.90 -5.21
C ALA A 106 7.50 -4.77 -3.77
N VAL A 107 8.23 -5.79 -3.29
CA VAL A 107 8.87 -5.78 -1.97
C VAL A 107 9.93 -4.69 -1.91
N ALA A 108 10.82 -4.62 -2.90
CA ALA A 108 11.86 -3.60 -2.97
C ALA A 108 11.25 -2.20 -2.97
N HIS A 109 10.14 -2.01 -3.66
CA HIS A 109 9.44 -0.74 -3.69
C HIS A 109 8.88 -0.36 -2.32
N ALA A 110 8.15 -1.27 -1.67
CA ALA A 110 7.59 -1.03 -0.34
C ALA A 110 8.68 -0.74 0.71
N GLN A 111 9.77 -1.51 0.69
CA GLN A 111 10.93 -1.31 1.57
C GLN A 111 11.61 0.04 1.32
N ALA A 112 11.84 0.42 0.06
CA ALA A 112 12.43 1.71 -0.30
C ALA A 112 11.56 2.91 0.12
N ALA A 113 10.24 2.73 0.14
CA ALA A 113 9.28 3.73 0.62
C ALA A 113 9.14 3.72 2.16
N GLY A 114 9.74 2.77 2.88
CA GLY A 114 9.59 2.62 4.32
C GLY A 114 8.17 2.24 4.75
N VAL A 115 7.40 1.63 3.86
CA VAL A 115 6.00 1.24 4.09
C VAL A 115 5.97 -0.14 4.74
N PRO A 116 5.28 -0.32 5.88
CA PRO A 116 5.11 -1.62 6.51
C PRO A 116 4.46 -2.65 5.59
N ILE A 117 4.99 -3.88 5.61
CA ILE A 117 4.61 -4.96 4.70
C ILE A 117 3.84 -6.04 5.46
N LEU A 118 2.69 -6.42 4.90
CA LEU A 118 1.89 -7.59 5.26
C LEU A 118 1.92 -8.56 4.07
N VAL A 119 2.23 -9.84 4.30
CA VAL A 119 2.23 -10.83 3.20
C VAL A 119 0.94 -11.65 3.23
N ALA A 120 0.27 -11.76 2.09
CA ALA A 120 -0.85 -12.67 1.88
C ALA A 120 -0.40 -13.84 0.97
N ILE A 121 -0.25 -15.03 1.55
CA ILE A 121 0.11 -16.25 0.81
C ILE A 121 -1.18 -16.86 0.25
N ASN A 122 -1.46 -16.60 -1.02
CA ASN A 122 -2.75 -16.90 -1.66
C ASN A 122 -2.79 -18.29 -2.32
N LYS A 123 -4.00 -18.73 -2.68
CA LYS A 123 -4.28 -20.02 -3.36
C LYS A 123 -3.95 -21.26 -2.53
N VAL A 124 -4.07 -21.16 -1.21
CA VAL A 124 -3.86 -22.30 -0.28
C VAL A 124 -4.87 -23.43 -0.47
N ASP A 125 -5.91 -23.21 -1.27
CA ASP A 125 -6.89 -24.23 -1.65
C ASP A 125 -6.41 -25.19 -2.76
N LYS A 126 -5.28 -24.91 -3.40
CA LYS A 126 -4.73 -25.78 -4.46
C LYS A 126 -3.89 -26.91 -3.86
N ALA A 127 -3.96 -28.09 -4.48
CA ALA A 127 -3.17 -29.25 -4.06
C ALA A 127 -1.65 -29.05 -4.16
N GLY A 128 -1.19 -28.15 -5.05
CA GLY A 128 0.21 -27.76 -5.18
C GLY A 128 0.62 -26.57 -4.31
N ALA A 129 -0.23 -26.12 -3.38
CA ALA A 129 0.09 -25.00 -2.50
C ALA A 129 1.15 -25.42 -1.47
N ASP A 130 2.25 -24.67 -1.43
CA ASP A 130 3.32 -24.86 -0.44
C ASP A 130 3.63 -23.54 0.24
N VAL A 131 3.03 -23.33 1.42
CA VAL A 131 3.18 -22.09 2.20
C VAL A 131 4.58 -21.96 2.77
N GLU A 132 5.18 -23.07 3.22
CA GLU A 132 6.49 -23.08 3.86
C GLU A 132 7.59 -22.74 2.85
N ARG A 133 7.52 -23.29 1.63
CA ARG A 133 8.41 -22.89 0.54
C ARG A 133 8.33 -21.38 0.26
N VAL A 134 7.13 -20.81 0.24
CA VAL A 134 6.96 -19.37 0.02
C VAL A 134 7.58 -18.54 1.14
N LYS A 135 7.39 -18.93 2.41
CA LYS A 135 8.03 -18.25 3.55
C LYS A 135 9.56 -18.31 3.45
N GLN A 136 10.12 -19.44 3.03
CA GLN A 136 11.57 -19.59 2.82
C GLN A 136 12.07 -18.67 1.69
N GLU A 137 11.36 -18.58 0.57
CA GLU A 137 11.73 -17.68 -0.54
C GLU A 137 11.63 -16.20 -0.15
N LEU A 138 10.68 -15.83 0.72
CA LEU A 138 10.53 -14.47 1.23
C LEU A 138 11.64 -14.06 2.20
N LEU A 139 12.26 -15.02 2.88
CA LEU A 139 13.43 -14.80 3.72
C LEU A 139 14.57 -14.15 2.91
N GLU A 140 14.76 -14.57 1.65
CA GLU A 140 15.78 -13.99 0.74
C GLU A 140 15.53 -12.50 0.45
N LEU A 141 14.31 -12.01 0.67
CA LEU A 141 13.93 -10.60 0.51
C LEU A 141 13.94 -9.84 1.84
N ASN A 142 14.51 -10.42 2.89
CA ASN A 142 14.51 -9.91 4.26
C ASN A 142 13.10 -9.79 4.87
N LEU A 143 12.14 -10.57 4.38
CA LEU A 143 10.81 -10.69 4.97
C LEU A 143 10.77 -11.97 5.82
N VAL A 144 10.86 -11.80 7.13
CA VAL A 144 10.88 -12.91 8.10
C VAL A 144 9.53 -13.01 8.78
N ALA A 145 8.92 -14.20 8.73
CA ALA A 145 7.61 -14.45 9.35
C ALA A 145 7.66 -14.27 10.88
N GLU A 146 6.58 -13.77 11.48
CA GLU A 146 6.47 -13.57 12.93
C GLU A 146 6.68 -14.86 13.74
N GLU A 147 6.17 -15.98 13.24
CA GLU A 147 6.37 -17.31 13.84
C GLU A 147 7.83 -17.77 13.86
N TRP A 148 8.70 -17.17 13.03
CA TRP A 148 10.14 -17.43 13.00
C TRP A 148 10.94 -16.36 13.77
N GLY A 149 10.25 -15.53 14.57
CA GLY A 149 10.84 -14.42 15.31
C GLY A 149 11.10 -13.18 14.45
N GLY A 150 10.50 -13.11 13.26
CA GLY A 150 10.53 -11.94 12.39
C GLY A 150 9.48 -10.89 12.76
N SER A 151 9.38 -9.85 11.93
CA SER A 151 8.42 -8.74 12.09
C SER A 151 7.42 -8.61 10.95
N THR A 152 7.45 -9.54 9.98
CA THR A 152 6.55 -9.50 8.82
C THR A 152 5.37 -10.45 9.07
N PRO A 153 4.15 -9.94 9.30
CA PRO A 153 3.00 -10.80 9.41
C PRO A 153 2.73 -11.48 8.07
N MET A 154 2.48 -12.78 8.11
CA MET A 154 2.21 -13.59 6.91
C MET A 154 0.93 -14.38 7.11
N VAL A 155 -0.08 -14.11 6.29
CA VAL A 155 -1.40 -14.74 6.40
C VAL A 155 -1.65 -15.65 5.20
N ALA A 156 -1.95 -16.92 5.47
CA ALA A 156 -2.32 -17.90 4.47
C ALA A 156 -3.80 -17.70 4.07
N VAL A 157 -4.06 -17.46 2.78
CA VAL A 157 -5.39 -17.08 2.28
C VAL A 157 -5.81 -17.87 1.04
N SER A 158 -7.13 -18.03 0.88
CA SER A 158 -7.73 -18.40 -0.41
C SER A 158 -8.69 -17.31 -0.82
N ALA A 159 -8.26 -16.46 -1.77
CA ALA A 159 -9.12 -15.43 -2.36
C ALA A 159 -10.42 -16.00 -2.97
N LYS A 160 -10.38 -17.24 -3.45
CA LYS A 160 -11.52 -17.93 -4.05
C LYS A 160 -12.50 -18.47 -3.02
N LYS A 161 -12.00 -19.04 -1.91
CA LYS A 161 -12.83 -19.66 -0.87
C LYS A 161 -13.21 -18.70 0.26
N GLY A 162 -12.48 -17.60 0.40
CA GLY A 162 -12.63 -16.66 1.51
C GLY A 162 -11.82 -17.00 2.75
N THR A 163 -11.15 -18.15 2.76
CA THR A 163 -10.32 -18.61 3.89
C THR A 163 -9.19 -17.63 4.17
N GLY A 164 -8.96 -17.31 5.46
CA GLY A 164 -7.87 -16.44 5.91
C GLY A 164 -8.06 -14.95 5.61
N ILE A 165 -9.10 -14.54 4.87
CA ILE A 165 -9.36 -13.12 4.59
C ILE A 165 -9.77 -12.35 5.86
N PRO A 166 -10.61 -12.88 6.77
CA PRO A 166 -10.87 -12.22 8.04
C PRO A 166 -9.58 -11.97 8.84
N ASP A 167 -8.70 -12.97 8.90
CA ASP A 167 -7.41 -12.87 9.60
C ASP A 167 -6.49 -11.84 8.94
N LEU A 168 -6.47 -11.77 7.61
CA LEU A 168 -5.75 -10.75 6.85
C LEU A 168 -6.25 -9.34 7.18
N LEU A 169 -7.56 -9.13 7.21
CA LEU A 169 -8.17 -7.83 7.56
C LEU A 169 -7.91 -7.47 9.03
N GLN A 170 -7.89 -8.46 9.92
CA GLN A 170 -7.53 -8.26 11.33
C GLN A 170 -6.07 -7.81 11.46
N ALA A 171 -5.15 -8.44 10.74
CA ALA A 171 -3.74 -8.04 10.69
C ALA A 171 -3.56 -6.62 10.15
N VAL A 172 -4.27 -6.24 9.08
CA VAL A 172 -4.29 -4.85 8.57
C VAL A 172 -4.74 -3.88 9.65
N THR A 173 -5.80 -4.23 10.38
CA THR A 173 -6.35 -3.37 11.44
C THR A 173 -5.34 -3.17 12.56
N TRP A 174 -4.70 -4.24 13.05
CA TRP A 174 -3.68 -4.15 14.09
C TRP A 174 -2.45 -3.33 13.66
N MET A 175 -1.96 -3.56 12.45
CA MET A 175 -0.83 -2.78 11.91
C MET A 175 -1.18 -1.29 11.75
N ALA A 176 -2.44 -0.97 11.45
CA ALA A 176 -2.90 0.42 11.35
C ALA A 176 -3.03 1.08 12.74
N GLU A 177 -3.50 0.34 13.74
CA GLU A 177 -3.59 0.80 15.14
C GLU A 177 -2.19 1.10 15.71
N GLU A 178 -1.21 0.23 15.46
CA GLU A 178 0.17 0.43 15.89
C GLU A 178 0.79 1.71 15.31
N GLN A 179 0.42 2.07 14.07
CA GLN A 179 0.89 3.30 13.44
C GLN A 179 0.20 4.59 13.92
N SER A 180 -0.86 4.49 14.73
CA SER A 180 -1.60 5.66 15.24
C SER A 180 -1.94 6.68 14.15
N LEU A 181 -2.50 6.22 13.02
CA LEU A 181 -2.72 7.06 11.84
C LEU A 181 -3.71 8.19 12.11
N GLN A 182 -3.27 9.43 11.87
CA GLN A 182 -4.05 10.64 12.11
C GLN A 182 -4.17 11.53 10.86
N ALA A 183 -5.20 12.38 10.83
CA ALA A 183 -5.34 13.50 9.91
C ALA A 183 -6.06 14.68 10.56
N ASN A 184 -5.77 15.89 10.06
CA ASN A 184 -6.52 17.10 10.35
C ASN A 184 -7.55 17.35 9.23
N ALA A 185 -8.83 17.36 9.58
CA ALA A 185 -9.93 17.60 8.63
C ALA A 185 -10.24 19.09 8.41
N LYS A 186 -9.68 19.99 9.23
CA LYS A 186 -9.95 21.44 9.22
C LYS A 186 -8.96 22.25 8.37
N ARG A 187 -7.82 21.67 8.01
CA ARG A 187 -6.81 22.32 7.15
C ARG A 187 -7.21 22.30 5.66
N ALA A 188 -6.52 23.12 4.87
CA ALA A 188 -6.64 23.08 3.42
C ALA A 188 -6.36 21.68 2.87
N ALA A 189 -7.20 21.23 1.93
CA ALA A 189 -7.12 19.90 1.37
C ALA A 189 -5.77 19.69 0.66
N GLN A 190 -5.12 18.58 0.98
CA GLN A 190 -3.91 18.13 0.31
C GLN A 190 -4.09 16.67 -0.09
N GLY A 191 -3.61 16.33 -1.27
CA GLY A 191 -3.81 14.99 -1.83
C GLY A 191 -2.82 14.68 -2.92
N THR A 192 -2.89 13.45 -3.41
CA THR A 192 -2.08 12.95 -4.53
C THR A 192 -3.00 12.43 -5.61
N ILE A 193 -2.65 12.72 -6.87
CA ILE A 193 -3.38 12.22 -8.02
C ILE A 193 -2.96 10.76 -8.26
N ILE A 194 -3.92 9.84 -8.17
CA ILE A 194 -3.71 8.40 -8.44
C ILE A 194 -3.88 8.12 -9.94
N GLU A 195 -4.99 8.59 -10.52
CA GLU A 195 -5.27 8.47 -11.96
C GLU A 195 -5.85 9.77 -12.49
N SER A 196 -5.60 10.04 -13.78
CA SER A 196 -6.24 11.13 -14.51
C SER A 196 -6.78 10.58 -15.82
N HIS A 197 -8.05 10.86 -16.11
CA HIS A 197 -8.71 10.45 -17.34
C HIS A 197 -9.40 11.65 -18.00
N LEU A 198 -9.46 11.66 -19.33
CA LEU A 198 -10.14 12.69 -20.09
C LEU A 198 -11.52 12.15 -20.50
N ASP A 199 -12.58 12.67 -19.88
CA ASP A 199 -13.94 12.34 -20.28
C ASP A 199 -14.30 13.09 -21.57
N ARG A 200 -14.67 12.36 -22.63
CA ARG A 200 -15.15 12.94 -23.89
C ARG A 200 -16.67 13.03 -23.84
N LYS A 201 -17.19 14.23 -23.57
CA LYS A 201 -18.60 14.57 -23.82
C LYS A 201 -18.95 14.52 -25.30
#